data_AF-A0AAP6BDE9-F1
#
_entry.id   AF-A0AAP6BDE9-F1
#
_cell.length_a   1.000
_cell.length_b   1.000
_cell.length_c   1.000
_cell.angle_alpha   90.00
_cell.angle_beta   90.00
_cell.angle_gamma   90.00
#
_symmetry.space_group_name_H-M   'P 1'
#
loop_
_entity.id
_entity.type
_entity.pdbx_description
1 polymer ?
#
loop_
_entity_poly.entity_id
_entity_poly.type
_entity_poly.pdbx_seq_one_letter_code
_entity_poly.pdbx_strand_id
1 'polypeptide(L)'
;MRTRLIASGLAAGAALGAVLMPTTASAAPSIQVVCIPEARVCAGVDGNATQGYVYTFSIKQPPTPLGLSFTVNGLPAGGSTAIFTQPNLVQGQFRPSPALVQGDRVCMTILGISGTYCGTAS
;
A
#
# COMPACT_ATOMS: atom_id res chain seq x y z
N MET A 1 -21.56 74.77 -16.93
CA MET A 1 -22.14 74.10 -18.11
C MET A 1 -21.02 73.69 -19.07
N ARG A 2 -20.74 72.38 -19.18
CA ARG A 2 -20.34 71.67 -20.41
C ARG A 2 -20.10 70.20 -20.07
N THR A 3 -21.17 69.45 -20.24
CA THR A 3 -21.31 67.99 -20.16
C THR A 3 -20.41 67.29 -21.16
N ARG A 4 -19.72 66.22 -20.74
CA ARG A 4 -19.32 65.12 -21.63
C ARG A 4 -19.55 63.78 -20.90
N LEU A 5 -20.62 63.12 -21.29
CA LEU A 5 -20.88 61.69 -21.09
C LEU A 5 -19.99 60.90 -22.06
N ILE A 6 -19.33 59.86 -21.56
CA ILE A 6 -18.83 58.77 -22.40
C ILE A 6 -19.13 57.47 -21.64
N ALA A 7 -20.13 56.75 -22.15
CA ALA A 7 -20.38 55.35 -21.83
C ALA A 7 -19.79 54.50 -22.98
N SER A 8 -19.26 53.33 -22.63
CA SER A 8 -18.82 52.16 -23.46
C SER A 8 -17.46 51.70 -22.90
N GLY A 9 -17.17 50.48 -22.51
CA GLY A 9 -17.83 49.17 -22.56
C GLY A 9 -16.75 48.13 -22.17
N LEU A 10 -17.12 46.84 -22.26
CA LEU A 10 -16.27 45.63 -22.21
C LEU A 10 -16.01 44.94 -20.86
N ALA A 11 -16.66 43.76 -20.78
CA ALA A 11 -16.05 42.44 -20.66
C ALA A 11 -15.59 41.94 -19.28
N ALA A 12 -16.45 41.07 -18.72
CA ALA A 12 -16.16 39.70 -18.30
C ALA A 12 -14.75 39.37 -17.78
N GLY A 13 -14.70 38.94 -16.52
CA GLY A 13 -13.56 38.23 -15.95
C GLY A 13 -13.91 37.66 -14.57
N ALA A 14 -14.66 36.56 -14.54
CA ALA A 14 -14.85 35.78 -13.31
C ALA A 14 -13.52 35.08 -12.97
N ALA A 15 -12.69 35.74 -12.16
CA ALA A 15 -11.51 35.12 -11.58
C ALA A 15 -11.94 34.21 -10.41
N LEU A 16 -12.23 32.95 -10.73
CA LEU A 16 -12.29 31.85 -9.76
C LEU A 16 -10.89 31.67 -9.18
N GLY A 17 -10.62 32.29 -8.04
CA GLY A 17 -9.43 32.04 -7.24
C GLY A 17 -9.52 30.65 -6.62
N ALA A 18 -8.91 29.65 -7.26
CA ALA A 18 -8.68 28.35 -6.66
C ALA A 18 -7.69 28.51 -5.50
N VAL A 19 -8.22 28.49 -4.27
CA VAL A 19 -7.44 28.43 -3.04
C VAL A 19 -6.78 27.05 -2.99
N LEU A 20 -5.53 26.96 -3.44
CA LEU A 20 -4.69 25.78 -3.21
C LEU A 20 -4.22 25.82 -1.76
N MET A 21 -5.00 25.25 -0.86
CA MET A 21 -4.54 24.94 0.48
C MET A 21 -3.41 23.89 0.36
N PRO A 22 -2.26 24.08 1.03
CA PRO A 22 -1.25 23.04 1.09
C PRO A 22 -1.82 21.87 1.89
N THR A 23 -2.06 20.74 1.23
CA THR A 23 -2.31 19.48 1.91
C THR A 23 -1.04 19.09 2.65
N THR A 24 -1.05 19.22 3.98
CA THR A 24 -0.05 18.58 4.83
C THR A 24 -0.15 17.09 4.59
N ALA A 25 0.78 16.53 3.81
CA ALA A 25 1.01 15.10 3.74
C ALA A 25 1.40 14.65 5.15
N SER A 26 0.41 14.18 5.92
CA SER A 26 0.66 13.47 7.16
C SER A 26 1.47 12.25 6.78
N ALA A 27 2.75 12.23 7.13
CA ALA A 27 3.57 11.03 7.06
C ALA A 27 2.80 9.94 7.80
N ALA A 28 2.34 8.93 7.06
CA ALA A 28 1.74 7.76 7.66
C ALA A 28 2.80 7.12 8.55
N PRO A 29 2.46 6.70 9.79
CA PRO A 29 3.42 6.00 10.63
C PRO A 29 3.95 4.80 9.84
N SER A 30 5.27 4.62 9.82
CA SER A 30 5.90 3.40 9.32
C SER A 30 5.38 2.25 10.17
N ILE A 31 4.37 1.54 9.67
CA ILE A 31 3.79 0.37 10.35
C ILE A 31 4.82 -0.74 10.20
N GLN A 32 5.82 -0.73 11.08
CA GLN A 32 6.59 -1.92 11.42
C GLN A 32 5.60 -3.06 11.67
N VAL A 33 5.89 -4.25 11.16
CA VAL A 33 4.99 -5.41 11.22
C VAL A 33 4.83 -5.84 12.69
N VAL A 34 3.87 -5.25 13.40
CA VAL A 34 3.56 -5.60 14.79
C VAL A 34 2.62 -6.80 14.77
N CYS A 35 3.20 -7.98 15.00
CA CYS A 35 2.44 -9.20 15.13
C CYS A 35 2.13 -9.50 16.58
N ILE A 36 0.83 -9.65 16.89
CA ILE A 36 0.38 -10.16 18.17
C ILE A 36 0.79 -11.64 18.23
N PRO A 37 1.43 -12.11 19.30
CA PRO A 37 1.96 -13.48 19.38
C PRO A 37 0.89 -14.56 19.22
N GLU A 38 -0.36 -14.23 19.49
CA GLU A 38 -1.52 -15.14 19.43
C GLU A 38 -2.12 -15.24 18.01
N ALA A 39 -1.72 -14.36 17.09
CA ALA A 39 -2.22 -14.38 15.73
C ALA A 39 -1.74 -15.65 15.00
N ARG A 40 -2.68 -16.35 14.37
CA ARG A 40 -2.36 -17.51 13.53
C ARG A 40 -1.48 -17.12 12.35
N VAL A 41 -1.76 -15.96 11.76
CA VAL A 41 -1.02 -15.43 10.61
C VAL A 41 -0.51 -14.04 10.97
N CYS A 42 0.77 -13.85 10.71
CA CYS A 42 1.49 -12.61 10.90
C CYS A 42 2.11 -12.25 9.55
N ALA A 43 1.88 -11.05 9.04
CA ALA A 43 2.47 -10.64 7.77
C ALA A 43 2.54 -9.13 7.62
N GLY A 44 3.43 -8.66 6.76
CA GLY A 44 3.54 -7.26 6.40
C GLY A 44 4.75 -6.99 5.51
N VAL A 45 5.06 -5.72 5.29
CA VAL A 45 6.17 -5.31 4.44
C VAL A 45 7.33 -4.85 5.30
N ASP A 46 8.53 -5.34 4.99
CA ASP A 46 9.81 -4.94 5.58
C ASP A 46 10.70 -4.28 4.52
N GLY A 47 11.74 -3.58 4.95
CA GLY A 47 12.68 -2.86 4.09
C GLY A 47 12.39 -1.37 3.97
N ASN A 48 13.04 -0.73 2.99
CA ASN A 48 12.92 0.72 2.74
C ASN A 48 13.22 1.03 1.26
N ALA A 49 13.01 2.28 0.86
CA ALA A 49 13.23 2.74 -0.52
C ALA A 49 14.66 2.56 -1.04
N THR A 50 15.67 2.44 -0.16
CA THR A 50 17.07 2.27 -0.56
C THR A 50 17.45 0.79 -0.76
N GLN A 51 16.93 -0.09 0.10
CA GLN A 51 17.24 -1.53 0.08
C GLN A 51 16.21 -2.36 -0.71
N GLY A 52 15.06 -1.76 -1.02
CA GLY A 52 13.89 -2.43 -1.59
C GLY A 52 12.98 -2.99 -0.49
N TYR A 53 11.69 -3.11 -0.82
CA TYR A 53 10.69 -3.68 0.08
C TYR A 53 10.47 -5.17 -0.19
N VAL A 54 10.21 -5.91 0.88
CA VAL A 54 9.92 -7.35 0.84
C VAL A 54 8.70 -7.64 1.69
N TYR A 55 7.77 -8.43 1.17
CA TYR A 55 6.64 -8.89 1.96
C TYR A 55 7.04 -10.10 2.78
N THR A 56 6.89 -10.07 4.10
CA THR A 56 7.22 -11.18 5.00
C THR A 56 5.97 -11.75 5.64
N PHE A 57 5.97 -13.06 5.90
CA PHE A 57 4.84 -13.73 6.55
C PHE A 57 5.27 -14.90 7.43
N SER A 58 4.43 -15.22 8.40
CA SER A 58 4.50 -16.39 9.28
C SER A 58 3.10 -16.94 9.50
N ILE A 59 2.95 -18.26 9.38
CA ILE A 59 1.67 -18.99 9.45
C ILE A 59 1.84 -20.13 10.45
N LYS A 60 1.15 -20.03 11.59
CA LYS A 60 1.04 -21.09 12.59
C LYS A 60 -0.02 -22.11 12.16
N GLN A 61 0.27 -23.38 12.39
CA GLN A 61 -0.58 -24.52 11.98
C GLN A 61 -1.00 -24.39 10.51
N PRO A 62 -0.03 -24.38 9.57
CA PRO A 62 -0.31 -24.19 8.15
C PRO A 62 -1.21 -25.32 7.61
N PRO A 63 -2.13 -25.02 6.67
CA PRO A 63 -2.92 -26.03 5.99
C PRO A 63 -2.06 -26.87 5.05
N THR A 64 -2.52 -28.09 4.79
CA THR A 64 -1.88 -29.03 3.84
C THR A 64 -2.91 -29.44 2.79
N PRO A 65 -2.71 -29.13 1.49
CA PRO A 65 -1.55 -28.44 0.91
C PRO A 65 -1.55 -26.92 1.22
N LEU A 66 -0.34 -26.34 1.28
CA LEU A 66 -0.16 -24.90 1.41
C LEU A 66 -0.32 -24.23 0.03
N GLY A 67 -1.30 -23.35 -0.11
CA GLY A 67 -1.47 -22.51 -1.28
C GLY A 67 -1.39 -21.03 -0.89
N LEU A 68 -0.51 -20.27 -1.54
CA LEU A 68 -0.36 -18.83 -1.33
C LEU A 68 -0.67 -18.10 -2.62
N SER A 69 -1.35 -16.96 -2.52
CA SER A 69 -1.53 -16.03 -3.65
C SER A 69 -1.34 -14.61 -3.17
N PHE A 70 -0.81 -13.78 -4.04
CA PHE A 70 -0.42 -12.42 -3.71
C PHE A 70 -1.03 -11.43 -4.70
N THR A 71 -1.36 -10.25 -4.19
CA THR A 71 -1.73 -9.09 -5.00
C THR A 71 -0.89 -7.89 -4.59
N VAL A 72 -0.63 -7.00 -5.54
CA VAL A 72 -0.05 -5.67 -5.31
C VAL A 72 -1.04 -4.65 -5.84
N ASN A 73 -1.47 -3.72 -4.98
CA ASN A 73 -2.49 -2.72 -5.28
C ASN A 73 -3.80 -3.32 -5.84
N GLY A 74 -4.16 -4.51 -5.37
CA GLY A 74 -5.37 -5.22 -5.78
C GLY A 74 -5.24 -6.06 -7.05
N LEU A 75 -4.10 -5.99 -7.76
CA LEU A 75 -3.85 -6.80 -8.96
C LEU A 75 -3.03 -8.05 -8.62
N PRO A 76 -3.30 -9.21 -9.26
CA PRO A 76 -2.50 -10.42 -9.09
C PRO A 76 -1.01 -10.13 -9.33
N ALA A 77 -0.17 -10.55 -8.39
CA ALA A 77 1.27 -10.30 -8.44
C ALA A 77 2.05 -11.61 -8.47
N GLY A 78 2.93 -11.73 -9.47
CA GLY A 78 3.95 -12.77 -9.53
C GLY A 78 5.27 -12.29 -8.91
N GLY A 79 6.21 -13.20 -8.75
CA GLY A 79 7.53 -12.89 -8.19
C GLY A 79 8.22 -14.13 -7.64
N SER A 80 9.21 -13.89 -6.78
CA SER A 80 9.91 -14.96 -6.06
C SER A 80 9.34 -15.11 -4.66
N THR A 81 9.11 -16.34 -4.23
CA THR A 81 8.74 -16.66 -2.84
C THR A 81 9.77 -17.60 -2.25
N ALA A 82 10.37 -17.20 -1.14
CA ALA A 82 11.20 -18.07 -0.32
C ALA A 82 10.37 -18.56 0.86
N ILE A 83 10.31 -19.88 1.07
CA ILE A 83 9.53 -20.50 2.13
C ILE A 83 10.43 -21.38 2.99
N PHE A 84 10.30 -21.22 4.30
CA PHE A 84 10.94 -22.04 5.32
C PHE A 84 9.87 -22.72 6.15
N THR A 85 9.85 -24.05 6.11
CA THR A 85 8.84 -24.86 6.80
C THR A 85 9.44 -25.53 8.03
N GLN A 86 8.72 -25.45 9.14
CA GLN A 86 9.01 -26.09 10.41
C GLN A 86 7.73 -26.81 10.91
N PRO A 87 7.83 -27.71 11.89
CA PRO A 87 6.65 -28.30 12.51
C PRO A 87 5.69 -27.21 13.02
N ASN A 88 4.46 -27.19 12.51
CA ASN A 88 3.41 -26.23 12.85
C ASN A 88 3.71 -24.75 12.54
N LEU A 89 4.72 -24.45 11.73
CA LEU A 89 5.06 -23.08 11.35
C LEU A 89 5.60 -23.03 9.93
N VAL A 90 5.04 -22.15 9.11
CA VAL A 90 5.62 -21.75 7.83
C VAL A 90 6.00 -20.28 7.92
N GLN A 91 7.22 -19.95 7.53
CA GLN A 91 7.65 -18.58 7.38
C GLN A 91 8.09 -18.36 5.94
N GLY A 92 7.99 -17.13 5.46
CA GLY A 92 8.43 -16.85 4.12
C GLY A 92 8.52 -15.38 3.80
N GLN A 93 9.08 -15.15 2.63
CA GLN A 93 9.29 -13.84 2.06
C GLN A 93 8.83 -13.88 0.61
N PHE A 94 8.06 -12.89 0.20
CA PHE A 94 7.62 -12.68 -1.17
C PHE A 94 8.24 -11.39 -1.71
N ARG A 95 8.89 -11.51 -2.87
CA ARG A 95 9.49 -10.42 -3.63
C ARG A 95 8.75 -10.33 -4.98
N PRO A 96 7.79 -9.41 -5.13
CA PRO A 96 7.06 -9.28 -6.37
C PRO A 96 7.95 -8.77 -7.50
N SER A 97 7.53 -9.08 -8.73
CA SER A 97 8.08 -8.52 -9.96
C SER A 97 6.92 -7.94 -10.78
N PRO A 98 6.85 -6.60 -10.98
CA PRO A 98 7.86 -5.59 -10.62
C PRO A 98 8.05 -5.43 -9.10
N ALA A 99 9.23 -4.91 -8.71
CA ALA A 99 9.56 -4.66 -7.33
C ALA A 99 8.66 -3.58 -6.71
N LEU A 100 8.37 -3.71 -5.42
CA LEU A 100 7.56 -2.77 -4.67
C LEU A 100 8.22 -1.40 -4.57
N VAL A 101 7.41 -0.36 -4.64
CA VAL A 101 7.80 1.02 -4.32
C VAL A 101 7.03 1.54 -3.11
N GLN A 102 7.50 2.64 -2.53
CA GLN A 102 6.83 3.26 -1.38
C GLN A 102 5.37 3.60 -1.73
N GLY A 103 4.45 3.22 -0.85
CA GLY A 103 3.01 3.35 -1.03
C GLY A 103 2.32 2.09 -1.54
N ASP A 104 3.05 1.14 -2.13
CA ASP A 104 2.44 -0.09 -2.64
C ASP A 104 1.87 -0.95 -1.51
N ARG A 105 0.66 -1.46 -1.72
CA ARG A 105 -0.01 -2.36 -0.79
C ARG A 105 0.03 -3.78 -1.31
N VAL A 106 0.70 -4.66 -0.58
CA VAL A 106 0.76 -6.09 -0.86
C VAL A 106 -0.26 -6.81 0.01
N CYS A 107 -0.99 -7.74 -0.57
CA CYS A 107 -1.93 -8.59 0.14
C CYS A 107 -1.67 -10.05 -0.20
N MET A 108 -1.77 -10.92 0.81
CA MET A 108 -1.64 -12.36 0.71
C MET A 108 -2.95 -13.03 1.10
N THR A 109 -3.33 -14.05 0.34
CA THR A 109 -4.40 -15.00 0.68
C THR A 109 -3.81 -16.40 0.80
N ILE A 110 -4.34 -17.20 1.72
CA ILE A 110 -3.87 -18.55 2.01
C ILE A 110 -5.02 -19.52 1.74
N LEU A 111 -4.78 -20.54 0.90
CA LEU A 111 -5.76 -21.58 0.63
C LEU A 111 -6.17 -22.29 1.93
N GLY A 112 -7.47 -22.35 2.22
CA GLY A 112 -8.00 -22.97 3.43
C GLY A 112 -7.93 -22.09 4.70
N ILE A 113 -7.48 -20.83 4.60
CA ILE A 113 -7.60 -19.85 5.68
C ILE A 113 -8.38 -18.64 5.15
N SER A 114 -9.50 -18.31 5.80
CA SER A 114 -10.25 -17.10 5.46
C SER A 114 -9.48 -15.83 5.83
N GLY A 115 -9.65 -14.80 5.01
CA GLY A 115 -9.08 -13.48 5.24
C GLY A 115 -7.99 -13.10 4.25
N THR A 116 -7.59 -11.84 4.33
CA THR A 116 -6.52 -11.26 3.52
C THR A 116 -5.56 -10.55 4.46
N TYR A 117 -4.28 -10.87 4.32
CA TYR A 117 -3.22 -10.32 5.16
C TYR A 117 -2.48 -9.32 4.31
N CYS A 118 -2.45 -8.05 4.70
CA CYS A 118 -1.88 -7.00 3.87
C CYS A 118 -0.85 -6.18 4.64
N GLY A 119 0.13 -5.66 3.91
CA GLY A 119 1.10 -4.68 4.38
C GLY A 119 1.35 -3.62 3.31
N THR A 120 1.79 -2.45 3.74
CA THR A 120 2.13 -1.35 2.83
C THR A 120 3.62 -1.06 2.91
N ALA A 121 4.26 -0.89 1.76
CA ALA A 121 5.64 -0.40 1.68
C ALA A 121 5.67 1.05 2.15
N SER A 122 6.30 1.34 3.29
CA SER A 122 6.32 2.67 3.92
C SER A 122 7.72 3.18 4.14
#